data_AF-A0A9Q3PYH3-F1
#
_entry.id   AF-A0A9Q3PYH3-F1
#
_cell.length_a   1.000
_cell.length_b   1.000
_cell.length_c   1.000
_cell.angle_alpha   90.00
_cell.angle_beta   90.00
_cell.angle_gamma   90.00
#
_symmetry.space_group_name_H-M   'P 1'
#
loop_
_entity.id
_entity.type
_entity.pdbx_description
1 polymer ?
#
loop_
_entity_poly.entity_id
_entity_poly.type
_entity_poly.pdbx_seq_one_letter_code
_entity_poly.pdbx_strand_id
1 'polypeptide(L)'
;MRRDHGKNDWSWGKCGLITKWANNSYEFNMENAFENAIFNLEKDKPLTWLFKQKDRVSALHPDMSDNIINMKVLRKCGGGLEHAIKNRCVEPCSAEDYINAMEDIITRTRIGKTWTKIPIEFNIVSKIPREDRRPEKPVLKCNKCGSTSHLANTCTKKTKINEVHVIEEVHCTEERE
;
A
#
# COMPACT_ATOMS: atom_id res chain seq x y z
N MET A 1 9.06 19.56 52.39
CA MET A 1 9.98 19.13 51.30
C MET A 1 11.13 20.10 51.02
N ARG A 2 10.94 21.34 50.50
CA ARG A 2 12.07 22.30 50.34
C ARG A 2 12.61 22.90 51.65
N ARG A 3 11.88 22.77 52.77
CA ARG A 3 12.27 23.29 54.08
C ARG A 3 13.04 22.26 54.94
N ASP A 4 12.95 20.97 54.61
CA ASP A 4 13.44 19.86 55.45
C ASP A 4 14.72 19.21 54.87
N HIS A 5 14.91 19.30 53.56
CA HIS A 5 16.12 18.93 52.85
C HIS A 5 16.66 20.24 52.28
N GLY A 6 17.93 20.58 52.53
CA GLY A 6 18.52 21.88 52.20
C GLY A 6 18.45 22.25 50.71
N LYS A 7 19.25 23.25 50.26
CA LYS A 7 19.39 23.57 48.83
C LYS A 7 20.10 22.41 48.10
N ASN A 8 19.42 21.28 47.97
CA ASN A 8 19.90 20.12 47.25
C ASN A 8 19.73 20.40 45.77
N ASP A 9 20.79 20.12 45.02
CA ASP A 9 20.79 20.23 43.57
C ASP A 9 19.79 19.24 42.95
N TRP A 10 19.32 19.55 41.73
CA TRP A 10 18.37 18.71 41.00
C TRP A 10 18.87 17.26 40.85
N SER A 11 20.19 17.08 40.70
CA SER A 11 20.85 15.78 40.66
C SER A 11 20.51 14.89 41.86
N TRP A 12 20.51 15.45 43.08
CA TRP A 12 20.18 14.73 44.30
C TRP A 12 18.72 14.25 44.31
N GLY A 13 17.79 15.12 43.90
CA GLY A 13 16.38 14.77 43.76
C GLY A 13 16.15 13.70 42.69
N LYS A 14 16.87 13.80 41.57
CA LYS A 14 16.83 12.82 40.46
C LYS A 14 17.35 11.45 40.93
N CYS A 15 18.46 11.40 41.67
CA CYS A 15 18.96 10.14 42.23
C CYS A 15 17.94 9.50 43.18
N GLY A 16 17.31 10.26 44.07
CA GLY A 16 16.27 9.72 44.95
C GLY A 16 15.06 9.15 44.20
N LEU A 17 14.67 9.77 43.09
CA LEU A 17 13.61 9.26 42.21
C LEU A 17 14.03 7.98 41.48
N ILE A 18 15.25 7.95 40.92
CA ILE A 18 15.80 6.76 40.24
C ILE A 18 15.90 5.61 41.22
N THR A 19 16.49 5.80 42.40
CA THR A 19 16.62 4.74 43.41
C THR A 19 15.26 4.17 43.84
N LYS A 20 14.21 5.02 43.92
CA LYS A 20 12.88 4.58 44.36
C LYS A 20 12.06 3.93 43.23
N TRP A 21 12.19 4.40 42.00
CA TRP A 21 11.26 4.08 40.90
C TRP A 21 11.91 3.43 39.68
N ALA A 22 13.21 3.64 39.44
CA ALA A 22 13.98 2.93 38.42
C ALA A 22 14.50 1.61 38.98
N ASN A 23 13.57 0.75 39.37
CA ASN A 23 13.88 -0.61 39.79
C ASN A 23 13.99 -1.54 38.56
N ASN A 24 14.49 -2.76 38.76
CA ASN A 24 14.64 -3.76 37.70
C ASN A 24 13.32 -4.04 36.94
N SER A 25 12.16 -3.83 37.58
CA SER A 25 10.85 -3.96 36.93
C SER A 25 10.55 -2.81 35.97
N TYR A 26 10.94 -1.58 36.29
CA TYR A 26 10.80 -0.44 35.38
C TYR A 26 11.64 -0.62 34.12
N GLU A 27 12.90 -1.02 34.27
CA GLU A 27 13.79 -1.29 33.13
C GLU A 27 13.21 -2.39 32.24
N PHE A 28 12.80 -3.51 32.82
CA PHE A 28 12.13 -4.59 32.10
C PHE A 28 10.84 -4.15 31.39
N ASN A 29 10.03 -3.31 32.03
CA ASN A 29 8.79 -2.79 31.42
C ASN A 29 9.10 -1.84 30.25
N MET A 30 10.13 -0.99 30.38
CA MET A 30 10.55 -0.08 29.30
C MET A 30 11.15 -0.85 28.13
N GLU A 31 11.97 -1.86 28.40
CA GLU A 31 12.55 -2.74 27.39
C GLU A 31 11.45 -3.48 26.64
N ASN A 32 10.54 -4.16 27.34
CA ASN A 32 9.38 -4.82 26.72
C ASN A 32 8.51 -3.84 25.93
N ALA A 33 8.30 -2.62 26.44
CA ALA A 33 7.50 -1.62 25.76
C ALA A 33 8.16 -1.12 24.47
N PHE A 34 9.50 -1.08 24.41
CA PHE A 34 10.26 -0.79 23.20
C PHE A 34 10.32 -2.01 22.26
N GLU A 35 10.49 -3.21 22.80
CA GLU A 35 10.59 -4.42 22.01
C GLU A 35 9.32 -4.71 21.22
N ASN A 36 8.16 -4.56 21.87
CA ASN A 36 6.84 -4.75 21.29
C ASN A 36 6.33 -3.55 20.48
N ALA A 37 7.03 -2.41 20.51
CA ALA A 37 6.65 -1.23 19.73
C ALA A 37 7.09 -1.38 18.28
N ILE A 38 6.32 -2.13 17.50
CA ILE A 38 6.45 -2.17 16.04
C ILE A 38 5.66 -0.98 15.46
N PHE A 39 6.26 -0.24 14.55
CA PHE A 39 5.60 0.91 13.92
C PHE A 39 4.42 0.45 13.05
N ASN A 40 3.23 1.03 13.28
CA ASN A 40 2.06 0.78 12.46
C ASN A 40 1.57 2.05 11.76
N LEU A 41 1.55 2.01 10.43
CA LEU A 41 1.21 3.15 9.57
C LEU A 41 -0.24 3.65 9.70
N GLU A 42 -1.17 2.81 10.12
CA GLU A 42 -2.58 3.17 10.28
C GLU A 42 -2.86 3.77 11.66
N LYS A 43 -2.03 3.43 12.66
CA LYS A 43 -2.25 3.80 14.07
C LYS A 43 -1.32 4.90 14.56
N ASP A 44 -0.07 4.87 14.11
CA ASP A 44 1.01 5.68 14.67
C ASP A 44 1.34 6.87 13.76
N LYS A 45 1.54 8.04 14.37
CA LYS A 45 2.11 9.20 13.67
C LYS A 45 3.64 9.17 13.78
N PRO A 46 4.40 9.31 12.68
CA PRO A 46 5.86 9.19 12.66
C PRO A 46 6.56 10.00 13.74
N LEU A 47 6.26 11.31 13.80
CA LEU A 47 6.86 12.23 14.76
C LEU A 47 6.67 11.77 16.22
N THR A 48 5.41 11.53 16.62
CA THR A 48 5.10 11.15 18.01
C THR A 48 5.66 9.79 18.37
N TRP A 49 5.65 8.86 17.42
CA TRP A 49 6.10 7.50 17.67
C TRP A 49 7.63 7.46 17.79
N LEU A 50 8.35 8.14 16.90
CA LEU A 50 9.81 8.15 16.90
C LEU A 50 10.35 8.80 18.18
N PHE A 51 9.81 9.96 18.58
CA PHE A 51 10.22 10.59 19.84
C PHE A 51 9.93 9.71 21.06
N LYS A 52 8.75 9.08 21.12
CA LYS A 52 8.41 8.16 22.22
C LYS A 52 9.37 6.98 22.31
N GLN A 53 9.80 6.42 21.19
CA GLN A 53 10.79 5.33 21.19
C GLN A 53 12.19 5.84 21.52
N LYS A 54 12.59 7.02 21.01
CA LYS A 54 13.86 7.67 21.36
C LYS A 54 13.96 7.89 22.86
N ASP A 55 12.91 8.39 23.51
CA ASP A 55 12.87 8.62 24.96
C ASP A 55 13.04 7.32 25.74
N ARG A 56 12.37 6.24 25.33
CA ARG A 56 12.48 4.92 25.97
C ARG A 56 13.91 4.38 25.90
N VAL A 57 14.53 4.43 24.71
CA VAL A 57 15.90 3.93 24.52
C VAL A 57 16.91 4.81 25.27
N SER A 58 16.71 6.15 25.26
CA SER A 58 17.57 7.08 25.99
C SER A 58 17.47 6.90 27.50
N ALA A 59 16.29 6.52 28.01
CA ALA A 59 16.08 6.21 29.42
C ALA A 59 16.78 4.91 29.85
N LEU A 60 16.86 3.91 28.97
CA LEU A 60 17.54 2.63 29.23
C LEU A 60 19.06 2.71 29.01
N HIS A 61 19.49 3.54 28.06
CA HIS A 61 20.90 3.64 27.65
C HIS A 61 21.31 5.12 27.54
N PRO A 62 21.51 5.81 28.66
CA PRO A 62 21.86 7.24 28.66
C PRO A 62 23.21 7.54 28.00
N ASP A 63 24.13 6.57 27.97
CA ASP A 63 25.48 6.73 27.41
C ASP A 63 25.55 6.48 25.89
N MET A 64 24.43 6.13 25.26
CA MET A 64 24.37 5.82 23.83
C MET A 64 24.29 7.08 22.99
N SER A 65 24.99 7.13 21.85
CA SER A 65 24.90 8.27 20.95
C SER A 65 23.52 8.37 20.28
N ASP A 66 23.06 9.59 20.06
CA ASP A 66 21.78 9.88 19.41
C ASP A 66 21.62 9.17 18.05
N ASN A 67 22.70 9.07 17.27
CA ASN A 67 22.67 8.35 15.99
C ASN A 67 22.39 6.85 16.17
N ILE A 68 23.03 6.21 17.16
CA ILE A 68 22.81 4.78 17.45
C ILE A 68 21.38 4.57 17.98
N ILE A 69 20.88 5.50 18.81
CA ILE A 69 19.51 5.46 19.30
C ILE A 69 18.52 5.52 18.13
N ASN A 70 18.69 6.50 17.23
CA ASN A 70 17.82 6.63 16.04
C ASN A 70 17.87 5.36 15.18
N MET A 71 19.05 4.79 14.96
CA MET A 71 19.21 3.54 14.20
C MET A 71 18.53 2.34 14.88
N LYS A 72 18.57 2.25 16.21
CA LYS A 72 17.82 1.24 16.96
C LYS A 72 16.31 1.42 16.78
N VAL A 73 15.81 2.65 16.84
CA VAL A 73 14.39 2.96 16.64
C VAL A 73 13.95 2.62 15.22
N LEU A 74 14.77 2.92 14.20
CA LEU A 74 14.46 2.60 12.81
C LEU A 74 14.28 1.09 12.55
N ARG A 75 15.06 0.23 13.22
CA ARG A 75 14.89 -1.23 13.12
C ARG A 75 13.50 -1.70 13.53
N LYS A 76 12.78 -0.92 14.34
CA LYS A 76 11.39 -1.21 14.75
C LYS A 76 10.34 -0.84 13.69
N CYS A 77 10.73 -0.16 12.63
CA CYS A 77 9.87 0.11 11.48
C CYS A 77 9.74 -1.12 10.56
N GLY A 78 10.81 -1.91 10.48
CA GLY A 78 10.84 -3.20 9.82
C GLY A 78 10.77 -3.15 8.29
N GLY A 79 11.27 -4.23 7.68
CA GLY A 79 11.05 -4.58 6.27
C GLY A 79 11.35 -3.46 5.28
N GLY A 80 10.42 -3.23 4.35
CA GLY A 80 10.58 -2.26 3.27
C GLY A 80 10.56 -0.80 3.72
N LEU A 81 9.94 -0.49 4.87
CA LEU A 81 9.89 0.88 5.38
C LEU A 81 11.25 1.31 5.92
N GLU A 82 11.89 0.46 6.73
CA GLU A 82 13.26 0.70 7.22
C GLU A 82 14.24 0.94 6.06
N HIS A 83 14.21 0.08 5.04
CA HIS A 83 15.08 0.21 3.87
C HIS A 83 14.81 1.51 3.08
N ALA A 84 13.53 1.85 2.87
CA ALA A 84 13.15 3.07 2.16
C ALA A 84 13.58 4.35 2.90
N ILE A 85 13.55 4.35 4.23
CA ILE A 85 14.03 5.46 5.06
C ILE A 85 15.55 5.58 4.95
N LYS A 86 16.28 4.47 5.13
CA LYS A 86 17.75 4.45 5.00
C LYS A 86 18.23 4.98 3.65
N ASN A 87 17.53 4.66 2.56
CA ASN A 87 17.90 5.16 1.23
C ASN A 87 17.68 6.67 1.05
N ARG A 88 16.84 7.31 1.88
CA ARG A 88 16.59 8.77 1.85
C ARG A 88 17.50 9.55 2.80
N CYS A 89 18.02 8.89 3.82
CA CYS A 89 18.81 9.50 4.89
C CYS A 89 20.30 9.16 4.72
N VAL A 90 21.14 10.17 4.48
CA VAL A 90 22.60 10.00 4.46
C VAL A 90 23.14 10.16 5.88
N GLU A 91 23.97 9.22 6.35
CA GLU A 91 24.56 9.29 7.70
C GLU A 91 25.68 10.35 7.80
N PRO A 92 25.81 11.06 8.93
CA PRO A 92 24.96 11.03 10.13
C PRO A 92 23.65 11.79 9.93
N CYS A 93 22.54 11.21 10.41
CA CYS A 93 21.20 11.72 10.14
C CYS A 93 20.49 12.08 11.46
N SER A 94 19.88 13.26 11.51
CA SER A 94 19.18 13.72 12.71
C SER A 94 17.84 13.00 12.89
N ALA A 95 17.25 13.09 14.09
CA ALA A 95 15.92 12.54 14.31
C ALA A 95 14.87 13.22 13.41
N GLU A 96 15.04 14.51 13.11
CA GLU A 96 14.15 15.30 12.25
C GLU A 96 14.21 14.81 10.81
N ASP A 97 15.40 14.52 10.30
CA ASP A 97 15.58 13.99 8.95
C ASP A 97 14.89 12.62 8.79
N TYR A 98 14.98 11.75 9.81
CA TYR A 98 14.27 10.48 9.81
C TYR A 98 12.74 10.66 9.83
N ILE A 99 12.24 11.63 10.60
CA ILE A 99 10.81 11.96 10.63
C ILE A 99 10.35 12.48 9.27
N ASN A 100 11.10 13.41 8.67
CA ASN A 100 10.79 13.96 7.34
C ASN A 100 10.77 12.85 6.28
N ALA A 101 11.75 11.94 6.31
CA ALA A 101 11.80 10.79 5.40
C ALA A 101 10.64 9.82 5.62
N MET A 102 10.26 9.55 6.87
CA MET A 102 9.09 8.74 7.20
C MET A 102 7.82 9.37 6.65
N GLU A 103 7.56 10.64 6.96
CA GLU A 103 6.36 11.34 6.49
C GLU A 103 6.28 11.39 4.96
N ASP A 104 7.42 11.62 4.30
CA ASP A 104 7.53 11.57 2.85
C ASP A 104 7.15 10.19 2.27
N ILE A 105 7.71 9.11 2.82
CA ILE A 105 7.41 7.75 2.37
C ILE A 105 5.94 7.42 2.56
N ILE A 106 5.37 7.79 3.70
CA ILE A 106 4.00 7.43 4.09
C ILE A 106 2.98 8.17 3.24
N THR A 107 3.26 9.44 2.92
CA THR A 107 2.41 10.27 2.07
C THR A 107 2.53 9.89 0.60
N ARG A 108 3.74 9.65 0.09
CA ARG A 108 4.00 9.40 -1.34
C ARG A 108 3.93 7.94 -1.76
N THR A 109 4.00 6.99 -0.83
CA THR A 109 4.03 5.56 -1.14
C THR A 109 2.95 4.76 -0.41
N ARG A 110 2.70 3.53 -0.88
CA ARG A 110 1.88 2.54 -0.18
C ARG A 110 2.72 1.56 0.66
N ILE A 111 4.01 1.85 0.87
CA ILE A 111 4.92 0.95 1.58
C ILE A 111 4.45 0.80 3.02
N GLY A 112 4.28 -0.46 3.44
CA GLY A 112 3.86 -0.85 4.80
C GLY A 112 2.36 -0.73 5.11
N LYS A 113 1.52 -0.22 4.19
CA LYS A 113 0.07 -0.23 4.40
C LYS A 113 -0.43 -1.67 4.34
N THR A 114 -1.09 -2.13 5.41
CA THR A 114 -1.81 -3.39 5.41
C THR A 114 -3.02 -3.27 4.49
N TRP A 115 -3.14 -4.15 3.49
CA TRP A 115 -4.37 -4.24 2.72
C TRP A 115 -5.49 -4.72 3.65
N THR A 116 -6.33 -3.81 4.10
CA THR A 116 -7.60 -4.15 4.74
C THR A 116 -8.50 -4.77 3.68
N LYS A 117 -8.85 -6.04 3.85
CA LYS A 117 -9.90 -6.67 3.05
C LYS A 117 -11.18 -5.92 3.36
N ILE A 118 -11.66 -5.11 2.41
CA ILE A 118 -13.00 -4.54 2.49
C ILE A 118 -13.96 -5.74 2.58
N PRO A 119 -14.79 -5.86 3.64
CA PRO A 119 -15.81 -6.88 3.66
C PRO A 119 -16.78 -6.55 2.54
N ILE A 120 -16.73 -7.32 1.45
CA ILE A 120 -17.74 -7.29 0.42
C ILE A 120 -18.97 -7.91 1.08
N GLU A 121 -19.88 -7.07 1.57
CA GLU A 121 -21.22 -7.51 1.96
C GLU A 121 -21.92 -8.00 0.69
N PHE A 122 -21.83 -9.29 0.43
CA PHE A 122 -22.69 -9.94 -0.55
C PHE A 122 -24.10 -9.91 0.03
N ASN A 123 -24.87 -8.88 -0.31
CA ASN A 123 -26.33 -8.95 -0.22
C ASN A 123 -26.75 -10.12 -1.11
N ILE A 124 -27.04 -11.26 -0.48
CA ILE A 124 -27.61 -12.43 -1.15
C ILE A 124 -29.04 -12.03 -1.54
N VAL A 125 -29.16 -11.33 -2.67
CA VAL A 125 -30.43 -11.22 -3.37
C VAL A 125 -30.77 -12.64 -3.78
N SER A 126 -31.86 -13.15 -3.21
CA SER A 126 -32.46 -14.43 -3.53
C SER A 126 -32.53 -14.58 -5.05
N LYS A 127 -31.99 -15.71 -5.54
CA LYS A 127 -31.84 -16.01 -6.97
C LYS A 127 -33.22 -15.93 -7.66
N ILE A 128 -33.47 -14.82 -8.35
CA ILE A 128 -34.45 -14.81 -9.44
C ILE A 128 -33.94 -15.84 -10.47
N PRO A 129 -34.80 -16.76 -10.97
CA PRO A 129 -34.39 -17.72 -11.99
C PRO A 129 -33.77 -16.96 -13.16
N ARG A 130 -32.50 -17.22 -13.44
CA ARG A 130 -31.82 -16.64 -14.60
C ARG A 130 -32.41 -17.32 -15.83
N GLU A 131 -33.21 -16.59 -16.57
CA GLU A 131 -33.55 -16.98 -17.93
C GLU A 131 -32.25 -17.03 -18.75
N ASP A 132 -31.99 -18.19 -19.34
CA ASP A 132 -30.76 -18.50 -20.07
C ASP A 132 -30.67 -17.60 -21.30
N ARG A 133 -30.08 -16.40 -21.16
CA ARG A 133 -29.72 -15.53 -22.28
C ARG A 133 -28.48 -16.06 -23.00
N ARG A 134 -28.49 -17.34 -23.37
CA ARG A 134 -27.52 -17.86 -24.32
C ARG A 134 -27.98 -17.37 -25.70
N PRO A 135 -27.21 -16.53 -26.41
CA PRO A 135 -27.56 -16.20 -27.78
C PRO A 135 -27.66 -17.50 -28.56
N GLU A 136 -28.82 -17.77 -29.17
CA GLU A 136 -29.02 -18.93 -30.03
C GLU A 136 -27.93 -18.91 -31.11
N LYS A 137 -27.21 -20.03 -31.25
CA LYS A 137 -26.15 -20.13 -32.26
C LYS A 137 -26.80 -19.91 -33.64
N PRO A 138 -26.28 -19.00 -34.47
CA PRO A 138 -26.85 -18.79 -35.79
C PRO A 138 -26.76 -20.10 -36.58
N VAL A 139 -27.89 -20.56 -37.10
CA VAL A 139 -27.96 -21.78 -37.94
C VAL A 139 -27.18 -21.51 -39.22
N LEU A 140 -25.97 -22.07 -39.32
CA LEU A 140 -25.13 -21.93 -40.51
C LEU A 140 -25.79 -22.64 -41.69
N LYS A 141 -26.05 -21.88 -42.76
CA LYS A 141 -26.52 -22.39 -44.05
C LYS A 141 -25.36 -22.53 -45.04
N CYS A 142 -25.46 -23.51 -45.93
CA CYS A 142 -24.49 -23.71 -47.00
C CYS A 142 -24.45 -22.49 -47.94
N ASN A 143 -23.30 -21.85 -48.08
CA ASN A 143 -23.16 -20.67 -48.94
C ASN A 143 -23.27 -20.96 -50.45
N LYS A 144 -23.20 -22.23 -50.89
CA LYS A 144 -23.37 -22.61 -52.30
C LYS A 144 -24.83 -22.85 -52.70
N CYS A 145 -25.65 -23.40 -51.80
CA CYS A 145 -27.01 -23.84 -52.12
C CYS A 145 -28.09 -23.40 -51.13
N GLY A 146 -27.71 -22.74 -50.04
CA GLY A 146 -28.61 -22.20 -49.02
C GLY A 146 -29.17 -23.23 -48.03
N SER A 147 -28.88 -24.53 -48.15
CA SER A 147 -29.44 -25.54 -47.23
C SER A 147 -28.72 -25.60 -45.88
N THR A 148 -29.43 -25.92 -44.81
CA THR A 148 -28.90 -26.09 -43.44
C THR A 148 -28.40 -27.52 -43.14
N SER A 149 -28.62 -28.47 -44.06
CA SER A 149 -28.27 -29.89 -43.87
C SER A 149 -26.76 -30.17 -44.01
N HIS A 150 -25.99 -29.27 -44.61
CA HIS A 150 -24.56 -29.45 -44.85
C HIS A 150 -23.85 -28.09 -45.00
N LEU A 151 -22.52 -28.11 -44.97
CA LEU A 151 -21.68 -26.91 -45.15
C LEU A 151 -21.17 -26.82 -46.60
N ALA A 152 -20.67 -25.64 -47.01
CA ALA A 152 -20.30 -25.38 -48.40
C ALA A 152 -19.16 -26.27 -48.95
N ASN A 153 -18.35 -26.83 -48.06
CA ASN A 153 -17.26 -27.76 -48.38
C ASN A 153 -17.77 -29.15 -48.79
N THR A 154 -18.92 -29.58 -48.30
CA THR A 154 -19.54 -30.89 -48.61
C THR A 154 -20.72 -30.76 -49.58
N CYS A 155 -20.91 -29.58 -50.17
CA CYS A 155 -22.01 -29.33 -51.08
C CYS A 155 -21.73 -29.85 -52.50
N THR A 156 -22.63 -30.69 -53.01
CA THR A 156 -22.58 -31.27 -54.37
C THR A 156 -23.28 -30.42 -55.43
N LYS A 157 -23.86 -29.26 -55.08
CA LYS A 157 -24.59 -28.36 -56.00
C LYS A 157 -23.67 -27.25 -56.54
N LYS A 158 -23.80 -26.93 -57.84
CA LYS A 158 -23.05 -25.83 -58.51
C LYS A 158 -23.60 -24.45 -58.09
N THR A 159 -22.70 -23.49 -57.91
CA THR A 159 -22.96 -22.11 -57.44
C THR A 159 -23.86 -21.34 -58.42
N LYS A 160 -24.88 -20.60 -57.92
CA LYS A 160 -25.61 -19.61 -58.72
C LYS A 160 -24.90 -18.25 -58.61
N ILE A 161 -24.48 -17.69 -59.74
CA ILE A 161 -23.87 -16.35 -59.84
C ILE A 161 -24.98 -15.38 -60.29
N ASN A 162 -25.13 -14.24 -59.62
CA ASN A 162 -26.09 -13.18 -60.00
C ASN A 162 -25.43 -12.18 -60.98
N GLU A 163 -26.19 -11.69 -61.96
CA GLU A 163 -25.82 -10.63 -62.92
C GLU A 163 -25.51 -9.30 -62.21
N VAL A 164 -24.47 -8.60 -62.68
CA VAL A 164 -24.01 -7.30 -62.18
C VAL A 164 -24.47 -6.22 -63.16
N HIS A 165 -25.24 -5.24 -62.68
CA HIS A 165 -25.51 -4.00 -63.42
C HIS A 165 -24.36 -3.01 -63.21
N VAL A 166 -23.79 -2.53 -64.32
CA VAL A 166 -22.77 -1.47 -64.36
C VAL A 166 -23.46 -0.12 -64.20
N ILE A 167 -22.97 0.70 -63.27
CA ILE A 167 -23.35 2.11 -63.12
C ILE A 167 -22.13 2.93 -63.58
N GLU A 168 -22.29 3.75 -64.62
CA GLU A 168 -21.27 4.66 -65.13
C GLU A 168 -21.12 5.89 -64.22
N GLU A 169 -19.88 6.22 -63.85
CA GLU A 169 -19.54 7.44 -63.12
C GLU A 169 -19.24 8.59 -64.09
N VAL A 170 -19.89 9.74 -63.89
CA VAL A 170 -19.67 10.98 -64.65
C VAL A 170 -18.50 11.75 -64.03
N HIS A 171 -17.46 11.98 -64.81
CA HIS A 171 -16.29 12.80 -64.48
C HIS A 171 -16.59 14.29 -64.75
N CYS A 172 -16.49 15.15 -63.73
CA CYS A 172 -16.47 16.61 -63.91
C CYS A 172 -15.05 17.14 -63.71
N THR A 173 -14.54 17.86 -64.71
CA THR A 173 -13.36 18.73 -64.64
C THR A 173 -13.75 20.08 -65.20
N GLU A 174 -13.41 21.17 -64.52
CA GLU A 174 -13.21 22.53 -65.05
C GLU A 174 -12.72 23.38 -63.86
N GLU A 175 -11.44 23.71 -63.80
CA GLU A 175 -10.71 24.82 -64.45
C GLU A 175 -10.71 26.10 -63.61
N ARG A 176 -9.51 26.65 -63.48
CA ARG A 176 -9.10 27.73 -62.60
C ARG A 176 -8.52 28.82 -63.52
N GLU A 177 -9.16 29.96 -63.56
CA GLU A 177 -8.59 31.23 -64.02
C GLU A 177 -8.68 32.26 -62.89
#